data_AF-A0A2I1R6Q4-F1
#
_entry.id   AF-A0A2I1R6Q4-F1
#
_cell.length_a   1.000
_cell.length_b   1.000
_cell.length_c   1.000
_cell.angle_alpha   90.00
_cell.angle_beta   90.00
_cell.angle_gamma   90.00
#
_symmetry.space_group_name_H-M   'P 1'
#
loop_
_entity.id
_entity.type
_entity.pdbx_description
1 polymer ?
#
loop_
_entity_poly.entity_id
_entity_poly.type
_entity_poly.pdbx_seq_one_letter_code
_entity_poly.pdbx_strand_id
1 'polypeptide(L)'
;MGSAEGMGSTGGAEKVWVTGRTTGVPECRGDIVLTDLRGVVTHTLADDGPNGPNGPVTQYILAAAEKRLYNGLRNALGGGDGLDRDAALLSRMVPLETFGPDVLDISRNNLRRRWATSTDWLDDVIAYSLRPGRADSHARAAVARASAMIGGPLGRLIDAVAAGEVEAERDPGRFALAEMIRMVWPEHPAVRRSQATHDEYAMRWWVPVYEHILDAYGLRLLPGLDMDDFAWPLLALVDHEARTPGPAGRSALTIRVLIAGGVADRRTGARLTPEEIAVRLPPARVPD
;
A
#
# COMPACT_ATOMS: atom_id res chain seq x y z
N MET A 1 3.17 -16.79 -37.05
CA MET A 1 4.23 -17.34 -36.19
C MET A 1 5.15 -16.20 -35.79
N GLY A 2 5.32 -16.01 -34.50
CA GLY A 2 6.07 -14.89 -33.92
C GLY A 2 5.58 -14.60 -32.51
N SER A 3 5.58 -15.63 -31.65
CA SER A 3 5.46 -15.46 -30.21
C SER A 3 6.72 -14.76 -29.72
N ALA A 4 6.58 -13.63 -29.04
CA ALA A 4 7.64 -13.05 -28.25
C ALA A 4 7.16 -13.03 -26.80
N GLU A 5 7.57 -14.07 -26.08
CA GLU A 5 7.59 -14.14 -24.63
C GLU A 5 8.42 -12.97 -24.08
N GLY A 6 7.78 -12.15 -23.26
CA GLY A 6 8.46 -11.20 -22.38
C GLY A 6 8.14 -11.58 -20.95
N MET A 7 8.96 -12.44 -20.36
CA MET A 7 8.97 -12.66 -18.91
C MET A 7 9.19 -11.30 -18.23
N GLY A 8 8.18 -10.83 -17.51
CA GLY A 8 8.21 -9.58 -16.77
C GLY A 8 9.35 -9.57 -15.77
N SER A 9 10.33 -8.71 -16.00
CA SER A 9 11.31 -8.36 -14.98
C SER A 9 10.62 -7.46 -13.96
N THR A 10 10.38 -7.99 -12.77
CA THR A 10 9.84 -7.24 -11.64
C THR A 10 10.82 -6.14 -11.24
N GLY A 11 10.48 -4.88 -11.50
CA GLY A 11 11.14 -3.68 -10.94
C GLY A 11 11.52 -2.58 -11.95
N GLY A 12 11.51 -2.85 -13.25
CA GLY A 12 11.77 -1.84 -14.29
C GLY A 12 10.52 -1.08 -14.70
N ALA A 13 10.64 0.22 -14.97
CA ALA A 13 9.57 0.98 -15.63
C ALA A 13 9.41 0.46 -17.06
N GLU A 14 8.19 0.05 -17.43
CA GLU A 14 7.84 -0.45 -18.75
C GLU A 14 7.19 0.65 -19.59
N LYS A 15 7.61 0.76 -20.86
CA LYS A 15 7.00 1.67 -21.82
C LYS A 15 5.65 1.13 -22.28
N VAL A 16 4.63 1.95 -22.12
CA VAL A 16 3.26 1.61 -22.53
C VAL A 16 3.03 2.13 -23.94
N TRP A 17 2.87 1.20 -24.88
CA TRP A 17 2.58 1.51 -26.27
C TRP A 17 1.09 1.31 -26.53
N VAL A 18 0.42 2.36 -27.00
CA VAL A 18 -0.99 2.30 -27.37
C VAL A 18 -1.19 2.93 -28.74
N THR A 19 -2.01 2.29 -29.57
CA THR A 19 -2.48 2.90 -30.81
C THR A 19 -3.44 4.03 -30.48
N GLY A 20 -3.00 5.26 -30.76
CA GLY A 20 -3.81 6.47 -30.60
C GLY A 20 -5.04 6.45 -31.52
N ARG A 21 -6.18 6.94 -31.04
CA ARG A 21 -7.39 7.04 -31.87
C ARG A 21 -7.20 8.04 -32.99
N THR A 22 -6.54 9.16 -32.70
CA THR A 22 -6.30 10.24 -33.67
C THR A 22 -5.19 9.92 -34.66
N THR A 23 -4.13 9.24 -34.23
CA THR A 23 -2.94 9.00 -35.05
C THR A 23 -2.94 7.65 -35.76
N GLY A 24 -3.67 6.65 -35.24
CA GLY A 24 -3.77 5.31 -35.84
C GLY A 24 -2.49 4.49 -35.79
N VAL A 25 -1.42 5.00 -35.16
CA VAL A 25 -0.10 4.38 -35.03
C VAL A 25 0.19 4.10 -33.55
N PRO A 26 0.87 2.99 -33.20
CA PRO A 26 1.34 2.76 -31.84
C PRO A 26 2.32 3.85 -31.38
N GLU A 27 1.99 4.52 -30.28
CA GLU A 27 2.82 5.55 -29.68
C GLU A 27 3.14 5.20 -28.23
N CYS A 28 4.33 5.60 -27.77
CA CYS A 28 4.70 5.50 -26.36
C CYS A 28 3.90 6.55 -25.58
N ARG A 29 2.97 6.10 -24.74
CA ARG A 29 2.05 6.96 -23.98
C ARG A 29 2.49 7.21 -22.53
N GLY A 30 3.50 6.49 -22.07
CA GLY A 30 4.13 6.73 -20.77
C GLY A 30 4.95 5.54 -20.31
N ASP A 31 5.51 5.68 -19.12
CA ASP A 31 6.23 4.64 -18.41
C ASP A 31 5.41 4.21 -17.19
N ILE A 32 5.32 2.91 -16.93
CA ILE A 32 4.65 2.38 -15.75
C ILE A 32 5.53 1.38 -15.01
N VAL A 33 5.57 1.50 -13.69
CA VAL A 33 6.16 0.45 -12.85
C VAL A 33 5.08 -0.60 -12.63
N LEU A 34 5.20 -1.74 -13.30
CA LEU A 34 4.25 -2.83 -13.13
C LEU A 34 4.25 -3.32 -11.69
N THR A 35 3.06 -3.45 -11.14
CA THR A 35 2.80 -4.01 -9.81
C THR A 35 1.86 -5.21 -9.98
N ASP A 36 1.97 -6.22 -9.12
CA ASP A 36 0.95 -7.27 -9.12
C ASP A 36 -0.36 -6.68 -8.56
N LEU A 37 -1.39 -6.61 -9.41
CA LEU A 37 -2.71 -6.09 -9.05
C LEU A 37 -3.74 -7.21 -8.87
N ARG A 38 -3.33 -8.48 -8.90
CA ARG A 38 -4.23 -9.61 -8.60
C ARG A 38 -4.76 -9.48 -7.17
N GLY A 39 -6.07 -9.60 -7.01
CA GLY A 39 -6.75 -9.39 -5.73
C GLY A 39 -6.98 -7.93 -5.35
N VAL A 40 -6.39 -6.97 -6.06
CA VAL A 40 -6.70 -5.53 -5.94
C VAL A 40 -7.72 -5.12 -7.00
N VAL A 41 -7.38 -5.38 -8.27
CA VAL A 41 -8.25 -5.13 -9.43
C VAL A 41 -8.93 -6.45 -9.75
N THR A 42 -10.27 -6.48 -9.62
CA THR A 42 -11.03 -7.73 -9.59
C THR A 42 -12.25 -7.73 -10.51
N HIS A 43 -12.59 -6.61 -11.15
CA HIS A 43 -13.76 -6.49 -12.02
C HIS A 43 -13.38 -6.35 -13.50
N THR A 44 -12.10 -6.60 -13.84
CA THR A 44 -11.69 -6.74 -15.24
C THR A 44 -12.29 -8.00 -15.85
N LEU A 45 -12.71 -7.92 -17.12
CA LEU A 45 -13.30 -9.02 -17.89
C LEU A 45 -12.35 -10.21 -18.13
N ALA A 46 -11.05 -10.01 -17.91
CA ALA A 46 -10.04 -11.04 -18.02
C ALA A 46 -9.19 -11.06 -16.74
N ASP A 47 -8.88 -12.25 -16.24
CA ASP A 47 -8.01 -12.43 -15.06
C ASP A 47 -6.52 -12.33 -15.42
N ASP A 48 -6.17 -12.49 -16.70
CA ASP A 48 -4.79 -12.45 -17.19
C ASP A 48 -4.70 -11.90 -18.63
N GLY A 49 -3.47 -11.66 -19.09
CA GLY A 49 -3.15 -11.16 -20.42
C GLY A 49 -3.27 -9.63 -20.57
N PRO A 50 -3.26 -9.10 -21.81
CA PRO A 50 -3.13 -7.65 -22.07
C PRO A 50 -4.28 -6.78 -21.53
N ASN A 51 -5.44 -7.39 -21.25
CA ASN A 51 -6.62 -6.73 -20.70
C ASN A 51 -6.87 -7.07 -19.23
N GLY A 52 -6.07 -7.97 -18.65
CA GLY A 52 -6.15 -8.32 -17.24
C GLY A 52 -5.48 -7.27 -16.33
N PRO A 53 -5.52 -7.49 -15.01
CA PRO A 53 -5.03 -6.56 -14.00
C PRO A 53 -3.52 -6.30 -14.11
N ASN A 54 -2.75 -7.30 -14.55
CA ASN A 54 -1.30 -7.19 -14.73
C ASN A 54 -0.88 -6.70 -16.13
N GLY A 55 -1.84 -6.38 -17.00
CA GLY A 55 -1.57 -5.83 -18.32
C GLY A 55 -1.04 -4.39 -18.25
N PRO A 56 0.07 -4.05 -18.94
CA PRO A 56 0.66 -2.70 -18.89
C PRO A 56 -0.31 -1.57 -19.23
N VAL A 57 -1.14 -1.78 -20.25
CA VAL A 57 -2.16 -0.80 -20.68
C VAL A 57 -3.28 -0.67 -19.63
N THR A 58 -3.68 -1.76 -18.97
CA THR A 58 -4.66 -1.71 -17.87
C THR A 58 -4.15 -0.85 -16.73
N GLN A 59 -2.91 -1.10 -16.28
CA GLN A 59 -2.31 -0.32 -15.19
C GLN A 59 -2.09 1.14 -15.57
N TYR A 60 -1.76 1.42 -16.84
CA TYR A 60 -1.62 2.79 -17.35
C TYR A 60 -2.94 3.57 -17.28
N ILE A 61 -4.04 2.93 -17.71
CA ILE A 61 -5.38 3.52 -17.63
C ILE A 61 -5.75 3.83 -16.17
N LEU A 62 -5.49 2.89 -15.25
CA LEU A 62 -5.76 3.06 -13.82
C LEU A 62 -4.89 4.17 -13.19
N ALA A 63 -3.59 4.23 -13.52
CA ALA A 63 -2.68 5.27 -13.05
C ALA A 63 -3.11 6.67 -13.52
N ALA A 64 -3.57 6.78 -14.77
CA ALA A 64 -4.11 8.04 -15.26
C ALA A 64 -5.43 8.42 -14.58
N ALA A 65 -6.29 7.44 -14.27
CA ALA A 65 -7.54 7.66 -13.57
C ALA A 65 -7.30 8.11 -12.12
N GLU A 66 -6.36 7.47 -11.41
CA GLU A 66 -5.87 7.88 -10.08
C GLU A 66 -5.44 9.37 -10.09
N LYS A 67 -4.61 9.76 -11.07
CA LYS A 67 -4.16 11.16 -11.21
C LYS A 67 -5.33 12.11 -11.52
N ARG A 68 -6.29 11.71 -12.35
CA ARG A 68 -7.47 12.52 -12.67
C ARG A 68 -8.35 12.70 -11.43
N LEU A 69 -8.58 11.62 -10.69
CA LEU A 69 -9.37 11.59 -9.47
C LEU A 69 -8.76 12.47 -8.39
N TYR A 70 -7.44 12.38 -8.15
CA TYR A 70 -6.72 13.26 -7.22
C TYR A 70 -6.94 14.74 -7.53
N ASN A 71 -6.76 15.13 -8.80
CA ASN A 71 -6.95 16.52 -9.20
C ASN A 71 -8.41 16.97 -9.06
N GLY A 72 -9.36 16.10 -9.41
CA GLY A 72 -10.80 16.37 -9.28
C GLY A 72 -11.21 16.59 -7.82
N LEU A 73 -10.83 15.67 -6.93
CA LEU A 73 -11.11 15.73 -5.50
C LEU A 73 -10.47 16.93 -4.84
N ARG A 74 -9.18 17.20 -5.12
CA ARG A 74 -8.48 18.37 -4.59
C ARG A 74 -9.18 19.68 -4.95
N ASN A 75 -9.64 19.81 -6.20
CA ASN A 75 -10.37 20.99 -6.66
C ASN A 75 -11.76 21.09 -6.00
N ALA A 76 -12.48 19.97 -5.85
CA ALA A 76 -13.80 19.96 -5.23
C ALA A 76 -13.72 20.30 -3.72
N LEU A 77 -12.75 19.74 -3.00
CA LEU A 77 -12.53 19.98 -1.57
C LEU A 77 -12.01 21.39 -1.27
N GLY A 78 -11.28 22.01 -2.19
CA GLY A 78 -10.79 23.39 -2.04
C GLY A 78 -11.85 24.47 -2.31
N GLY A 79 -13.02 24.09 -2.85
CA GLY A 79 -14.01 25.03 -3.40
C GLY A 79 -15.01 25.63 -2.41
N GLY A 80 -15.00 25.24 -1.13
CA GLY A 80 -15.89 25.81 -0.10
C GLY A 80 -17.38 25.42 -0.19
N ASP A 81 -17.86 24.99 -1.36
CA ASP A 81 -19.20 24.44 -1.53
C ASP A 81 -19.29 23.01 -0.98
N GLY A 82 -20.40 22.72 -0.30
CA GLY A 82 -20.68 21.42 0.29
C GLY A 82 -20.52 20.32 -0.75
N LEU A 83 -19.55 19.43 -0.53
CA LEU A 83 -19.38 18.24 -1.34
C LEU A 83 -20.65 17.40 -1.29
N ASP A 84 -21.30 17.31 -2.44
CA ASP A 84 -22.27 16.26 -2.71
C ASP A 84 -21.49 14.93 -2.71
N ARG A 85 -21.55 14.21 -1.58
CA ARG A 85 -20.78 12.97 -1.32
C ARG A 85 -21.33 11.76 -2.07
N ASP A 86 -22.16 12.00 -3.06
CA ASP A 86 -22.83 10.96 -3.82
C ASP A 86 -21.85 10.28 -4.79
N ALA A 87 -22.08 8.99 -5.04
CA ALA A 87 -21.31 8.20 -6.02
C ALA A 87 -21.31 8.82 -7.43
N ALA A 88 -22.32 9.64 -7.73
CA ALA A 88 -22.40 10.41 -8.97
C ALA A 88 -21.23 11.40 -9.17
N LEU A 89 -20.56 11.83 -8.09
CA LEU A 89 -19.38 12.69 -8.19
C LEU A 89 -18.18 11.92 -8.79
N LEU A 90 -17.95 10.68 -8.35
CA LEU A 90 -16.90 9.81 -8.90
C LEU A 90 -17.11 9.54 -10.39
N SER A 91 -18.34 9.17 -10.77
CA SER A 91 -18.69 8.90 -12.17
C SER A 91 -18.48 10.12 -13.07
N ARG A 92 -18.62 11.34 -12.53
CA ARG A 92 -18.34 12.59 -13.26
C ARG A 92 -16.84 12.88 -13.38
N MET A 93 -16.02 12.49 -12.40
CA MET A 93 -14.57 12.72 -12.41
C MET A 93 -13.83 11.78 -13.37
N VAL A 94 -14.23 10.51 -13.40
CA VAL A 94 -13.61 9.45 -14.22
C VAL A 94 -14.67 8.63 -14.97
N PRO A 95 -15.43 9.22 -15.91
CA PRO A 95 -16.50 8.55 -16.65
C PRO A 95 -15.97 7.47 -17.62
N LEU A 96 -16.38 6.21 -17.46
CA LEU A 96 -15.91 5.10 -18.31
C LEU A 96 -16.04 5.39 -19.82
N GLU A 97 -17.18 5.92 -20.25
CA GLU A 97 -17.50 6.08 -21.68
C GLU A 97 -16.65 7.15 -22.39
N THR A 98 -16.12 8.11 -21.64
CA THR A 98 -15.39 9.27 -22.20
C THR A 98 -13.95 9.38 -21.70
N PHE A 99 -13.58 8.69 -20.62
CA PHE A 99 -12.23 8.76 -20.05
C PHE A 99 -11.15 8.37 -21.07
N GLY A 100 -11.31 7.23 -21.76
CA GLY A 100 -10.37 6.79 -22.78
C GLY A 100 -10.18 7.80 -23.91
N PRO A 101 -11.25 8.21 -24.61
CA PRO A 101 -11.17 9.16 -25.70
C PRO A 101 -10.67 10.55 -25.29
N ASP A 102 -11.16 11.08 -24.16
CA ASP A 102 -10.96 12.48 -23.80
C ASP A 102 -9.66 12.72 -23.03
N VAL A 103 -9.19 11.70 -22.28
CA VAL A 103 -8.02 11.83 -21.39
C VAL A 103 -6.80 11.11 -21.97
N LEU A 104 -6.99 9.94 -22.58
CA LEU A 104 -5.87 9.08 -23.01
C LEU A 104 -5.71 9.01 -24.52
N ASP A 105 -6.67 9.56 -25.29
CA ASP A 105 -6.77 9.41 -26.74
C ASP A 105 -6.72 7.92 -27.18
N ILE A 106 -7.42 7.08 -26.42
CA ILE A 106 -7.62 5.65 -26.74
C ILE A 106 -9.09 5.39 -27.05
N SER A 107 -9.36 4.36 -27.86
CA SER A 107 -10.76 4.06 -28.23
C SER A 107 -11.58 3.62 -27.02
N ARG A 108 -12.87 3.97 -27.01
CA ARG A 108 -13.83 3.49 -26.00
C ARG A 108 -13.87 1.97 -25.91
N ASN A 109 -13.77 1.28 -27.04
CA ASN A 109 -13.72 -0.18 -27.09
C ASN A 109 -12.51 -0.75 -26.34
N ASN A 110 -11.41 0.01 -26.23
CA ASN A 110 -10.24 -0.39 -25.45
C ASN A 110 -10.58 -0.48 -23.95
N LEU A 111 -11.37 0.46 -23.41
CA LEU A 111 -11.83 0.41 -22.02
C LEU A 111 -12.89 -0.67 -21.84
N ARG A 112 -13.86 -0.80 -22.76
CA ARG A 112 -14.95 -1.78 -22.64
C ARG A 112 -14.50 -3.24 -22.74
N ARG A 113 -13.31 -3.48 -23.32
CA ARG A 113 -12.66 -4.81 -23.29
C ARG A 113 -12.10 -5.18 -21.92
N ARG A 114 -11.97 -4.20 -21.01
CA ARG A 114 -11.47 -4.38 -19.65
C ARG A 114 -12.61 -4.32 -18.65
N TRP A 115 -13.43 -3.27 -18.70
CA TRP A 115 -14.55 -3.10 -17.77
C TRP A 115 -15.88 -3.10 -18.52
N ALA A 116 -16.79 -3.99 -18.12
CA ALA A 116 -18.09 -4.11 -18.76
C ALA A 116 -19.01 -2.94 -18.42
N THR A 117 -18.98 -2.51 -17.16
CA THR A 117 -19.86 -1.48 -16.62
C THR A 117 -19.08 -0.33 -15.98
N SER A 118 -19.74 0.82 -15.81
CA SER A 118 -19.16 1.96 -15.09
C SER A 118 -18.95 1.64 -13.60
N THR A 119 -19.76 0.77 -13.01
CA THR A 119 -19.58 0.33 -11.62
C THR A 119 -18.30 -0.48 -11.47
N ASP A 120 -18.06 -1.47 -12.33
CA ASP A 120 -16.82 -2.29 -12.33
C ASP A 120 -15.57 -1.41 -12.46
N TRP A 121 -15.64 -0.44 -13.37
CA TRP A 121 -14.57 0.53 -13.59
C TRP A 121 -14.29 1.38 -12.34
N LEU A 122 -15.34 1.93 -11.71
CA LEU A 122 -15.18 2.79 -10.54
C LEU A 122 -14.67 2.00 -9.33
N ASP A 123 -15.16 0.78 -9.12
CA ASP A 123 -14.69 -0.12 -8.07
C ASP A 123 -13.19 -0.40 -8.22
N ASP A 124 -12.73 -0.73 -9.43
CA ASP A 124 -11.32 -1.00 -9.68
C ASP A 124 -10.44 0.26 -9.64
N VAL A 125 -10.95 1.45 -10.01
CA VAL A 125 -10.20 2.72 -9.85
C VAL A 125 -10.02 3.07 -8.37
N ILE A 126 -11.07 2.89 -7.55
CA ILE A 126 -11.00 3.07 -6.11
C ILE A 126 -10.01 2.07 -5.52
N ALA A 127 -10.17 0.78 -5.83
CA ALA A 127 -9.31 -0.27 -5.31
C ALA A 127 -7.85 -0.06 -5.72
N TYR A 128 -7.60 0.37 -6.96
CA TYR A 128 -6.28 0.77 -7.40
C TYR A 128 -5.76 1.94 -6.58
N SER A 129 -6.54 3.01 -6.42
CA SER A 129 -6.11 4.23 -5.71
C SER A 129 -5.86 3.99 -4.21
N LEU A 130 -6.54 3.01 -3.62
CA LEU A 130 -6.37 2.57 -2.23
C LEU A 130 -5.40 1.39 -2.07
N ARG A 131 -4.77 0.93 -3.16
CA ARG A 131 -3.89 -0.23 -3.12
C ARG A 131 -2.69 0.04 -2.19
N PRO A 132 -2.25 -0.95 -1.41
CA PRO A 132 -0.98 -0.87 -0.69
C PRO A 132 0.16 -0.64 -1.70
N GLY A 133 0.65 0.59 -1.80
CA GLY A 133 1.26 1.12 -3.03
C GLY A 133 2.47 0.37 -3.59
N ARG A 134 3.18 -0.42 -2.76
CA ARG A 134 4.36 -1.24 -3.11
C ARG A 134 4.62 -2.37 -2.13
N ALA A 135 3.56 -2.80 -1.46
CA ALA A 135 3.71 -3.45 -0.17
C ALA A 135 4.50 -4.77 -0.25
N ASP A 136 4.56 -5.45 -1.40
CA ASP A 136 5.34 -6.69 -1.54
C ASP A 136 6.86 -6.43 -1.62
N SER A 137 7.28 -5.42 -2.38
CA SER A 137 8.70 -5.07 -2.47
C SER A 137 9.18 -4.37 -1.21
N HIS A 138 8.30 -3.58 -0.60
CA HIS A 138 8.58 -2.81 0.60
C HIS A 138 8.64 -3.71 1.84
N ALA A 139 7.64 -4.57 2.05
CA ALA A 139 7.68 -5.54 3.15
C ALA A 139 8.91 -6.44 3.04
N ARG A 140 9.28 -6.90 1.83
CA ARG A 140 10.52 -7.66 1.62
C ARG A 140 11.78 -6.87 1.99
N ALA A 141 11.84 -5.58 1.61
CA ALA A 141 12.96 -4.72 1.98
C ALA A 141 13.01 -4.46 3.49
N ALA A 142 11.86 -4.30 4.13
CA ALA A 142 11.74 -4.09 5.56
C ALA A 142 12.16 -5.34 6.36
N VAL A 143 11.71 -6.53 5.95
CA VAL A 143 12.17 -7.83 6.48
C VAL A 143 13.68 -7.96 6.34
N ALA A 144 14.22 -7.70 5.14
CA ALA A 144 15.66 -7.79 4.91
C ALA A 144 16.46 -6.81 5.77
N ARG A 145 15.96 -5.58 5.94
CA ARG A 145 16.55 -4.56 6.82
C ARG A 145 16.53 -5.00 8.28
N ALA A 146 15.38 -5.49 8.77
CA ALA A 146 15.24 -5.99 10.13
C ALA A 146 16.25 -7.12 10.39
N SER A 147 16.30 -8.13 9.51
CA SER A 147 17.22 -9.26 9.62
C SER A 147 18.70 -8.84 9.64
N ALA A 148 19.09 -7.85 8.84
CA ALA A 148 20.47 -7.36 8.80
C ALA A 148 20.90 -6.61 10.08
N MET A 149 19.93 -6.12 10.86
CA MET A 149 20.17 -5.35 12.09
C MET A 149 20.08 -6.20 13.37
N ILE A 150 19.58 -7.43 13.27
CA ILE A 150 19.60 -8.39 14.37
C ILE A 150 21.05 -8.64 14.80
N GLY A 151 21.30 -8.55 16.10
CA GLY A 151 22.65 -8.59 16.68
C GLY A 151 23.04 -7.30 17.41
N GLY A 152 22.42 -6.17 17.03
CA GLY A 152 22.57 -4.89 17.73
C GLY A 152 21.50 -4.63 18.79
N PRO A 153 21.53 -3.46 19.45
CA PRO A 153 20.49 -3.05 20.38
C PRO A 153 19.11 -2.94 19.72
N LEU A 154 18.08 -3.52 20.35
CA LEU A 154 16.72 -3.56 19.82
C LEU A 154 16.15 -2.16 19.53
N GLY A 155 16.49 -1.15 20.34
CA GLY A 155 16.07 0.23 20.10
C GLY A 155 16.52 0.77 18.74
N ARG A 156 17.73 0.43 18.28
CA ARG A 156 18.21 0.87 16.96
C ARG A 156 17.50 0.16 15.81
N LEU A 157 17.15 -1.11 16.00
CA LEU A 157 16.37 -1.86 15.02
C LEU A 157 14.98 -1.22 14.89
N ILE A 158 14.30 -0.95 16.01
CA ILE A 158 12.99 -0.28 16.04
C ILE A 158 13.05 1.05 15.30
N ASP A 159 14.05 1.90 15.61
CA ASP A 159 14.17 3.23 15.00
C ASP A 159 14.33 3.14 13.48
N ALA A 160 15.20 2.25 13.01
CA ALA A 160 15.48 2.11 11.59
C ALA A 160 14.34 1.48 10.80
N VAL A 161 13.64 0.51 11.39
CA VAL A 161 12.44 -0.08 10.77
C VAL A 161 11.34 0.98 10.70
N ALA A 162 10.99 1.63 11.82
CA ALA A 162 9.95 2.66 11.86
C ALA A 162 10.23 3.82 10.90
N ALA A 163 11.48 4.34 10.87
CA ALA A 163 11.86 5.39 9.94
C ALA A 163 11.79 4.94 8.48
N GLY A 164 12.20 3.70 8.20
CA GLY A 164 12.12 3.12 6.86
C GLY A 164 10.69 2.92 6.38
N GLU A 165 9.78 2.55 7.27
CA GLU A 165 8.35 2.47 6.98
C GLU A 165 7.76 3.84 6.69
N VAL A 166 7.96 4.81 7.59
CA VAL A 166 7.48 6.19 7.43
C VAL A 166 7.93 6.80 6.10
N GLU A 167 9.18 6.57 5.70
CA GLU A 167 9.70 7.11 4.44
C GLU A 167 9.19 6.35 3.20
N ALA A 168 9.01 5.04 3.27
CA ALA A 168 8.50 4.26 2.15
C ALA A 168 7.01 4.49 1.90
N GLU A 169 6.28 4.74 2.96
CA GLU A 169 4.91 5.20 2.96
C GLU A 169 4.83 6.54 2.20
N ARG A 170 5.77 7.46 2.44
CA ARG A 170 5.78 8.88 2.02
C ARG A 170 5.63 9.19 0.51
N ASP A 171 4.45 8.98 -0.06
CA ASP A 171 3.97 9.63 -1.29
C ASP A 171 2.84 10.61 -0.92
N PRO A 172 3.14 11.92 -0.80
CA PRO A 172 2.17 12.92 -0.35
C PRO A 172 0.91 12.98 -1.22
N GLY A 173 1.01 12.69 -2.52
CA GLY A 173 -0.12 12.75 -3.44
C GLY A 173 -1.05 11.55 -3.31
N ARG A 174 -0.49 10.35 -3.18
CA ARG A 174 -1.27 9.11 -3.02
C ARG A 174 -1.96 9.04 -1.66
N PHE A 175 -1.29 9.46 -0.59
CA PHE A 175 -1.95 9.52 0.72
C PHE A 175 -3.10 10.50 0.77
N ALA A 176 -2.86 11.70 0.27
CA ALA A 176 -3.92 12.69 0.19
C ALA A 176 -5.10 12.13 -0.60
N LEU A 177 -4.87 11.42 -1.72
CA LEU A 177 -5.93 10.76 -2.46
C LEU A 177 -6.68 9.71 -1.63
N ALA A 178 -5.96 8.78 -0.99
CA ALA A 178 -6.58 7.71 -0.21
C ALA A 178 -7.45 8.27 0.92
N GLU A 179 -6.96 9.28 1.64
CA GLU A 179 -7.70 9.96 2.70
C GLU A 179 -8.92 10.72 2.15
N MET A 180 -8.78 11.42 1.02
CA MET A 180 -9.91 12.07 0.37
C MET A 180 -10.99 11.06 -0.02
N ILE A 181 -10.61 9.90 -0.58
CA ILE A 181 -11.56 8.84 -0.93
C ILE A 181 -12.26 8.28 0.32
N ARG A 182 -11.50 7.93 1.37
CA ARG A 182 -12.05 7.40 2.64
C ARG A 182 -12.97 8.39 3.34
N MET A 183 -12.63 9.68 3.30
CA MET A 183 -13.44 10.75 3.92
C MET A 183 -14.74 11.01 3.16
N VAL A 184 -14.69 11.03 1.82
CA VAL A 184 -15.87 11.36 1.00
C VAL A 184 -16.80 10.15 0.89
N TRP A 185 -16.26 8.92 0.79
CA TRP A 185 -17.05 7.71 0.56
C TRP A 185 -16.71 6.55 1.51
N PRO A 186 -16.80 6.72 2.85
CA PRO A 186 -16.42 5.68 3.81
C PRO A 186 -17.24 4.39 3.66
N GLU A 187 -18.51 4.50 3.28
CA GLU A 187 -19.42 3.36 3.15
C GLU A 187 -19.41 2.69 1.77
N HIS A 188 -18.62 3.21 0.82
CA HIS A 188 -18.57 2.63 -0.52
C HIS A 188 -17.96 1.21 -0.47
N PRO A 189 -18.58 0.20 -1.11
CA PRO A 189 -18.14 -1.19 -1.01
C PRO A 189 -16.66 -1.40 -1.35
N ALA A 190 -16.18 -0.77 -2.42
CA ALA A 190 -14.76 -0.83 -2.79
C ALA A 190 -13.83 -0.23 -1.72
N VAL A 191 -14.23 0.86 -1.05
CA VAL A 191 -13.43 1.49 0.02
C VAL A 191 -13.33 0.56 1.22
N ARG A 192 -14.46 0.01 1.68
CA ARG A 192 -14.48 -0.95 2.80
C ARG A 192 -13.68 -2.21 2.51
N ARG A 193 -13.80 -2.76 1.28
CA ARG A 193 -13.00 -3.90 0.84
C ARG A 193 -11.51 -3.58 0.83
N SER A 194 -11.11 -2.46 0.22
CA SER A 194 -9.71 -2.05 0.16
C SER A 194 -9.11 -1.82 1.55
N GLN A 195 -9.89 -1.28 2.51
CA GLN A 195 -9.43 -1.14 3.89
C GLN A 195 -9.21 -2.51 4.54
N ALA A 196 -10.18 -3.42 4.47
CA ALA A 196 -10.04 -4.77 5.01
C ALA A 196 -8.85 -5.52 4.39
N THR A 197 -8.67 -5.42 3.07
CA THR A 197 -7.53 -6.02 2.37
C THR A 197 -6.21 -5.38 2.81
N HIS A 198 -6.15 -4.07 3.02
CA HIS A 198 -4.96 -3.39 3.51
C HIS A 198 -4.57 -3.89 4.91
N ASP A 199 -5.56 -4.00 5.80
CA ASP A 199 -5.39 -4.46 7.18
C ASP A 199 -4.88 -5.92 7.24
N GLU A 200 -5.54 -6.82 6.49
CA GLU A 200 -5.11 -8.22 6.35
C GLU A 200 -3.70 -8.33 5.77
N TYR A 201 -3.41 -7.51 4.76
CA TYR A 201 -2.12 -7.49 4.10
C TYR A 201 -1.01 -7.03 5.06
N ALA A 202 -1.24 -5.95 5.81
CA ALA A 202 -0.28 -5.43 6.77
C ALA A 202 0.04 -6.49 7.84
N MET A 203 -0.97 -7.14 8.40
CA MET A 203 -0.78 -8.19 9.40
C MET A 203 -0.03 -9.40 8.85
N ARG A 204 -0.41 -9.88 7.66
CA ARG A 204 0.25 -11.02 7.01
C ARG A 204 1.76 -10.85 6.86
N TRP A 205 2.22 -9.63 6.59
CA TRP A 205 3.65 -9.35 6.39
C TRP A 205 4.39 -9.01 7.68
N TRP A 206 3.74 -8.29 8.59
CA TRP A 206 4.40 -7.76 9.78
C TRP A 206 4.39 -8.69 10.98
N VAL A 207 3.34 -9.48 11.17
CA VAL A 207 3.27 -10.44 12.28
C VAL A 207 4.48 -11.39 12.29
N PRO A 208 4.87 -12.05 11.17
CA PRO A 208 6.03 -12.92 11.16
C PRO A 208 7.35 -12.20 11.48
N VAL A 209 7.47 -10.93 11.10
CA VAL A 209 8.65 -10.09 11.39
C VAL A 209 8.72 -9.81 12.89
N TYR A 210 7.59 -9.43 13.49
CA TYR A 210 7.52 -9.16 14.93
C TYR A 210 7.78 -10.42 15.74
N GLU A 211 7.19 -11.56 15.39
CA GLU A 211 7.49 -12.85 16.02
C GLU A 211 8.99 -13.16 15.98
N HIS A 212 9.61 -13.02 14.81
CA HIS A 212 11.04 -13.27 14.65
C HIS A 212 11.90 -12.34 15.49
N ILE A 213 11.56 -11.04 15.57
CA ILE A 213 12.26 -10.07 16.41
C ILE A 213 12.09 -10.43 17.89
N LEU A 214 10.86 -10.73 18.35
CA LEU A 214 10.63 -11.09 19.74
C LEU A 214 11.43 -12.34 20.13
N ASP A 215 11.44 -13.37 19.28
CA ASP A 215 12.25 -14.57 19.46
C ASP A 215 13.74 -14.27 19.52
N ALA A 216 14.26 -13.51 18.54
CA ALA A 216 15.67 -13.17 18.44
C ALA A 216 16.18 -12.38 19.65
N TYR A 217 15.32 -11.62 20.33
CA TYR A 217 15.66 -10.86 21.53
C TYR A 217 15.21 -11.55 22.83
N GLY A 218 14.74 -12.80 22.78
CA GLY A 218 14.32 -13.56 23.95
C GLY A 218 13.16 -12.90 24.70
N LEU A 219 12.22 -12.34 23.96
CA LEU A 219 11.01 -11.71 24.47
C LEU A 219 9.80 -12.62 24.22
N ARG A 220 8.77 -12.48 25.03
CA ARG A 220 7.47 -13.12 24.79
C ARG A 220 6.37 -12.14 25.11
N LEU A 221 5.21 -12.29 24.46
CA LEU A 221 4.04 -11.50 24.81
C LEU A 221 3.61 -11.78 26.25
N LEU A 222 3.00 -10.77 26.87
CA LEU A 222 2.35 -10.93 28.17
C LEU A 222 1.11 -11.84 28.06
N PRO A 223 0.74 -12.54 29.15
CA PRO A 223 -0.46 -13.37 29.16
C PRO A 223 -1.71 -12.56 28.77
N GLY A 224 -2.52 -13.12 27.87
CA GLY A 224 -3.76 -12.49 27.40
C GLY A 224 -3.59 -11.56 26.20
N LEU A 225 -2.38 -11.40 25.66
CA LEU A 225 -2.14 -10.76 24.37
C LEU A 225 -1.80 -11.81 23.33
N ASP A 226 -2.34 -11.64 22.12
CA ASP A 226 -1.86 -12.33 20.93
C ASP A 226 -1.03 -11.41 20.03
N MET A 227 -0.52 -11.97 18.93
CA MET A 227 0.33 -11.23 18.00
C MET A 227 -0.43 -10.15 17.24
N ASP A 228 -1.74 -10.30 17.03
CA ASP A 228 -2.54 -9.31 16.31
C ASP A 228 -2.78 -8.09 17.22
N ASP A 229 -3.12 -8.33 18.50
CA ASP A 229 -3.23 -7.31 19.55
C ASP A 229 -1.92 -6.52 19.73
N PHE A 230 -0.79 -7.20 19.57
CA PHE A 230 0.53 -6.59 19.68
C PHE A 230 0.93 -5.80 18.42
N ALA A 231 0.66 -6.36 17.23
CA ALA A 231 1.07 -5.79 15.95
C ALA A 231 0.26 -4.54 15.57
N TRP A 232 -1.05 -4.55 15.82
CA TRP A 232 -1.96 -3.49 15.37
C TRP A 232 -1.55 -2.10 15.87
N PRO A 233 -1.32 -1.90 17.18
CA PRO A 233 -0.93 -0.58 17.70
C PRO A 233 0.38 -0.06 17.09
N LEU A 234 1.32 -0.96 16.74
CA LEU A 234 2.58 -0.58 16.13
C LEU A 234 2.38 -0.08 14.70
N LEU A 235 1.59 -0.81 13.90
CA LEU A 235 1.26 -0.44 12.52
C LEU A 235 0.47 0.86 12.47
N ALA A 236 -0.55 1.02 13.32
CA ALA A 236 -1.36 2.23 13.39
C ALA A 236 -0.53 3.48 13.72
N LEU A 237 0.48 3.32 14.57
CA LEU A 237 1.36 4.41 14.97
C LEU A 237 2.34 4.82 13.85
N VAL A 238 2.93 3.85 13.15
CA VAL A 238 3.77 4.09 11.97
C VAL A 238 2.96 4.80 10.86
N ASP A 239 1.76 4.30 10.56
CA ASP A 239 0.82 4.91 9.62
C ASP A 239 0.45 6.33 10.08
N HIS A 240 0.23 6.56 11.38
CA HIS A 240 -0.02 7.90 11.92
C HIS A 240 1.17 8.86 11.72
N GLU A 241 2.41 8.44 11.96
CA GLU A 241 3.59 9.30 11.74
C GLU A 241 3.86 9.54 10.26
N ALA A 242 3.65 8.56 9.39
CA ALA A 242 3.71 8.75 7.94
C ALA A 242 2.74 9.83 7.46
N ARG A 243 1.56 9.91 8.10
CA ARG A 243 0.49 10.88 7.81
C ARG A 243 0.66 12.25 8.47
N THR A 244 1.49 12.37 9.52
CA THR A 244 1.60 13.61 10.30
C THR A 244 2.97 14.28 10.12
N PRO A 245 3.05 15.46 9.48
CA PRO A 245 4.32 16.19 9.36
C PRO A 245 4.89 16.50 10.75
N GLY A 246 6.08 15.98 11.04
CA GLY A 246 6.74 16.15 12.32
C GLY A 246 8.24 15.85 12.28
N PRO A 247 8.97 16.14 13.38
CA PRO A 247 10.31 15.63 13.58
C PRO A 247 10.26 14.10 13.58
N ALA A 248 11.08 13.50 12.72
CA ALA A 248 11.18 12.06 12.58
C ALA A 248 11.54 11.38 13.91
N GLY A 249 10.93 10.23 14.18
CA GLY A 249 11.24 9.39 15.35
C GLY A 249 10.30 9.58 16.54
N ARG A 250 9.15 10.26 16.37
CA ARG A 250 8.12 10.31 17.43
C ARG A 250 7.50 8.94 17.68
N SER A 251 7.29 8.14 16.63
CA SER A 251 6.77 6.79 16.83
C SER A 251 7.76 5.90 17.53
N ALA A 252 9.06 6.07 17.29
CA ALA A 252 10.06 5.17 17.87
C ALA A 252 9.98 5.07 19.40
N LEU A 253 9.85 6.20 20.11
CA LEU A 253 9.67 6.18 21.56
C LEU A 253 8.35 5.50 21.95
N THR A 254 7.27 5.84 21.28
CA THR A 254 5.93 5.30 21.56
C THR A 254 5.85 3.79 21.26
N ILE A 255 6.51 3.34 20.19
CA ILE A 255 6.69 1.92 19.83
C ILE A 255 7.43 1.20 20.97
N ARG A 256 8.52 1.76 21.49
CA ARG A 256 9.24 1.15 22.63
C ARG A 256 8.36 1.05 23.87
N VAL A 257 7.53 2.05 24.14
CA VAL A 257 6.55 2.02 25.25
C VAL A 257 5.51 0.92 25.03
N LEU A 258 4.97 0.79 23.82
CA LEU A 258 4.03 -0.27 23.47
C LEU A 258 4.68 -1.66 23.60
N ILE A 259 5.92 -1.82 23.14
CA ILE A 259 6.67 -3.06 23.30
C ILE A 259 6.88 -3.38 24.78
N ALA A 260 7.40 -2.43 25.57
CA ALA A 260 7.59 -2.60 27.01
C ALA A 260 6.29 -2.97 27.75
N GLY A 261 5.16 -2.42 27.31
CA GLY A 261 3.83 -2.72 27.84
C GLY A 261 3.28 -4.08 27.41
N GLY A 262 3.73 -4.64 26.29
CA GLY A 262 3.21 -5.87 25.69
C GLY A 262 4.08 -7.12 25.88
N VAL A 263 5.33 -6.98 26.33
CA VAL A 263 6.29 -8.10 26.40
C VAL A 263 6.88 -8.31 27.79
N ALA A 264 7.41 -9.52 28.00
CA ALA A 264 8.27 -9.89 29.12
C ALA A 264 9.51 -10.63 28.63
N ASP A 265 10.56 -10.61 29.45
CA ASP A 265 11.74 -11.45 29.25
C ASP A 265 11.32 -12.93 29.29
N ARG A 266 11.70 -13.69 28.26
CA ARG A 266 11.30 -15.11 28.14
C ARG A 266 11.90 -15.99 29.24
N ARG A 267 13.10 -15.68 29.72
CA ARG A 267 13.83 -16.48 30.71
C ARG A 267 13.40 -16.15 32.14
N THR A 268 13.28 -14.86 32.46
CA THR A 268 13.00 -14.43 33.84
C THR A 268 11.52 -14.15 34.08
N GLY A 269 10.73 -13.94 33.01
CA GLY A 269 9.34 -13.49 33.10
C GLY A 269 9.19 -12.03 33.55
N ALA A 270 10.29 -11.29 33.73
CA ALA A 270 10.26 -9.90 34.16
C ALA A 270 9.75 -8.98 33.05
N ARG A 271 8.99 -7.95 33.44
CA ARG A 271 8.69 -6.82 32.56
C ARG A 271 9.93 -5.97 32.37
N LEU A 272 10.02 -5.30 31.23
CA LEU A 272 11.14 -4.44 30.86
C LEU A 272 10.65 -3.01 30.71
N THR A 273 11.47 -2.03 31.10
CA THR A 273 11.17 -0.62 30.81
C THR A 273 11.49 -0.29 29.35
N PRO A 274 10.97 0.83 28.80
CA PRO A 274 11.33 1.27 27.45
C PRO A 274 12.85 1.47 27.25
N GLU A 275 13.57 1.91 28.29
CA GLU A 275 15.02 2.07 28.29
C GLU A 275 15.74 0.72 28.24
N GLU A 276 15.27 -0.26 29.01
CA GLU A 276 15.81 -1.63 28.99
C GLU A 276 15.56 -2.31 27.64
N ILE A 277 14.38 -2.10 27.04
CA ILE A 277 14.08 -2.54 25.67
C ILE A 277 15.05 -1.88 24.68
N ALA A 278 15.32 -0.57 24.81
CA ALA A 278 16.15 0.16 23.85
C ALA A 278 17.59 -0.38 23.78
N VAL A 279 18.16 -0.79 24.91
CA VAL A 279 19.55 -1.29 24.99
C VAL A 279 19.65 -2.81 24.93
N ARG A 280 18.52 -3.53 24.87
CA ARG A 280 18.49 -5.00 24.88
C ARG A 280 19.24 -5.58 23.68
N LEU A 281 20.14 -6.52 23.96
CA LEU A 281 20.84 -7.33 22.97
C LEU A 281 20.19 -8.70 22.86
N PRO A 282 20.38 -9.42 21.73
CA PRO A 282 20.01 -10.83 21.64
C PRO A 282 20.68 -11.64 22.77
N PRO A 283 19.97 -12.60 23.38
CA PRO A 283 20.58 -13.49 24.36
C PRO A 283 21.75 -14.23 23.70
N ALA A 284 22.86 -14.39 24.44
CA ALA A 284 23.98 -15.20 23.97
C ALA A 284 23.45 -16.60 23.61
N ARG A 285 23.80 -17.10 22.43
CA ARG A 285 23.49 -18.49 22.06
C ARG A 285 24.10 -19.39 23.12
N VAL A 286 23.25 -20.11 23.84
CA VAL A 286 23.74 -21.24 24.63
C VAL A 286 24.23 -22.25 23.60
N PRO A 287 25.51 -22.62 23.57
CA PRO A 287 25.96 -23.70 22.71
C PRO A 287 25.21 -24.96 23.14
N ASP A 288 24.55 -25.59 22.17
CA ASP A 288 23.97 -26.93 22.31
C ASP A 288 25.04 -27.96 22.71
#